data_AF-A0A933U283-F1
#
_entry.id   AF-A0A933U283-F1
#
_cell.length_a   1.000
_cell.length_b   1.000
_cell.length_c   1.000
_cell.angle_alpha   90.00
_cell.angle_beta   90.00
_cell.angle_gamma   90.00
#
_symmetry.space_group_name_H-M   'P 1'
#
loop_
_entity.id
_entity.type
_entity.pdbx_description
1 polymer ?
#
loop_
_entity_poly.entity_id
_entity_poly.type
_entity_poly.pdbx_seq_one_letter_code
_entity_poly.pdbx_strand_id
1 'polypeptide(L)'
;MLLCVSGCMLIDAFRGERRFAFTHATHAKGEGLSCADCHADATTSDELAPLSIEACSECHAKLDAEKPEAERAASLFDAAGFRAAHASRQKDEVRFPHAHHASKYTCAECHPGLTSNTDVRDLAPMPMQQCMDCHAREKAPNACATCHVRIDERWAPPNHAHAWKEHHGLVARSACERTADRCSICHTESSCLACHKEEAPKGHTLAFRARAHGMLASLDRESCAACHEPASCDRCHREVLPKNHTASFTSSFAGHCITCHFPLREEGCAACHKSTPGHRATPKPADHTPVMICRQCHGTTAALPHADKGDDCNACHP
;
A
#
# COMPACT_ATOMS: atom_id res chain seq x y z
N MET A 1 6.73 20.27 9.33
CA MET A 1 6.75 19.82 7.92
C MET A 1 7.90 20.47 7.14
N LEU A 2 9.13 20.47 7.69
CA LEU A 2 10.29 21.17 7.09
C LEU A 2 11.60 20.37 7.18
N LEU A 3 11.56 19.09 7.56
CA LEU A 3 12.77 18.27 7.81
C LEU A 3 13.01 17.17 6.76
N CYS A 4 12.17 17.03 5.72
CA CYS A 4 12.32 15.97 4.71
C CYS A 4 12.96 16.42 3.39
N VAL A 5 13.23 17.72 3.20
CA VAL A 5 13.75 18.24 1.92
C VAL A 5 15.28 18.14 1.83
N SER A 6 16.00 18.15 2.95
CA SER A 6 17.47 18.08 2.96
C SER A 6 18.06 16.72 2.58
N GLY A 7 17.26 15.66 2.56
CA GLY A 7 17.72 14.31 2.23
C GLY A 7 17.97 14.07 0.74
N CYS A 8 17.26 14.76 -0.16
CA CYS A 8 17.44 14.57 -1.61
C CYS A 8 18.63 15.35 -2.16
N MET A 9 18.98 16.51 -1.60
CA MET A 9 20.09 17.33 -2.12
C MET A 9 21.48 16.75 -1.87
N LEU A 10 21.62 15.83 -0.91
CA LEU A 10 22.89 15.16 -0.63
C LEU A 10 23.19 13.99 -1.58
N ILE A 11 22.19 13.47 -2.30
CA ILE A 11 22.39 12.32 -3.21
C ILE A 11 23.05 12.75 -4.52
N ASP A 12 22.78 13.97 -5.00
CA ASP A 12 23.42 14.47 -6.24
C ASP A 12 24.91 14.78 -6.07
N ALA A 13 25.37 15.06 -4.84
CA ALA A 13 26.77 15.37 -4.56
C ALA A 13 27.71 14.14 -4.63
N PHE A 14 27.17 12.91 -4.62
CA PHE A 14 27.97 11.68 -4.75
C PHE A 14 28.02 11.11 -6.16
N ARG A 15 27.40 11.77 -7.15
CA ARG A 15 27.62 11.44 -8.56
C ARG A 15 28.99 11.99 -8.97
N GLY A 16 30.03 11.18 -8.75
CA GLY A 16 31.42 11.48 -9.10
C GLY A 16 31.58 12.08 -10.51
N GLU A 17 32.67 12.82 -10.72
CA GLU A 17 32.90 13.67 -11.90
C GLU A 17 32.50 12.98 -13.22
N ARG A 18 31.50 13.57 -13.90
CA ARG A 18 30.94 13.08 -15.18
C ARG A 18 31.69 13.57 -16.42
N ARG A 19 32.88 14.14 -16.27
CA ARG A 19 33.55 14.90 -17.34
C ARG A 19 34.05 14.02 -18.49
N PHE A 20 34.32 12.74 -18.24
CA PHE A 20 34.73 11.75 -19.24
C PHE A 20 34.05 10.42 -18.93
N ALA A 21 32.93 10.14 -19.58
CA ALA A 21 32.17 8.91 -19.44
C ALA A 21 31.91 8.27 -20.81
N PHE A 22 31.85 6.95 -20.84
CA PHE A 22 31.46 6.21 -22.04
C PHE A 22 30.02 6.55 -22.44
N THR A 23 29.78 6.73 -23.74
CA THR A 23 28.47 7.04 -24.33
C THR A 23 28.13 6.06 -25.45
N HIS A 24 27.02 5.35 -25.31
CA HIS A 24 26.52 4.46 -26.38
C HIS A 24 26.05 5.26 -27.59
N ALA A 25 25.54 6.49 -27.41
CA ALA A 25 25.08 7.34 -28.49
C ALA A 25 26.18 7.63 -29.52
N THR A 26 27.42 7.86 -29.07
CA THR A 26 28.54 8.08 -30.00
C THR A 26 28.91 6.80 -30.73
N HIS A 27 29.08 5.68 -30.00
CA HIS A 27 29.59 4.44 -30.57
C HIS A 27 28.55 3.71 -31.45
N ALA A 28 27.34 3.53 -30.95
CA ALA A 28 26.30 2.78 -31.66
C ALA A 28 25.58 3.62 -32.73
N LYS A 29 25.18 4.85 -32.40
CA LYS A 29 24.46 5.72 -33.35
C LYS A 29 25.37 6.59 -34.21
N GLY A 30 26.46 7.11 -33.64
CA GLY A 30 27.40 7.98 -34.36
C GLY A 30 28.31 7.21 -35.31
N GLU A 31 29.02 6.22 -34.78
CA GLU A 31 30.00 5.42 -35.53
C GLU A 31 29.41 4.14 -36.15
N GLY A 32 28.16 3.79 -35.82
CA GLY A 32 27.47 2.63 -36.38
C GLY A 32 27.99 1.28 -35.89
N LEU A 33 28.68 1.24 -34.74
CA LEU A 33 29.18 0.01 -34.15
C LEU A 33 28.04 -0.91 -33.69
N SER A 34 28.24 -2.21 -33.89
CA SER A 34 27.33 -3.24 -33.40
C SER A 34 27.51 -3.47 -31.89
N CYS A 35 26.48 -4.00 -31.22
CA CYS A 35 26.58 -4.33 -29.80
C CYS A 35 27.69 -5.36 -29.52
N ALA A 36 27.88 -6.30 -30.45
CA ALA A 36 28.84 -7.39 -30.32
C ALA A 36 30.29 -6.95 -30.50
N ASP A 37 30.53 -5.77 -31.10
CA ASP A 37 31.88 -5.22 -31.30
C ASP A 37 32.57 -4.94 -29.96
N CYS A 38 31.80 -4.61 -28.92
CA CYS A 38 32.31 -4.45 -27.55
C CYS A 38 31.83 -5.56 -26.62
N HIS A 39 30.60 -6.04 -26.76
CA HIS A 39 30.03 -7.09 -25.90
C HIS A 39 30.08 -8.47 -26.57
N ALA A 40 31.29 -8.93 -26.89
CA ALA A 40 31.51 -10.16 -27.66
C ALA A 40 30.83 -11.40 -27.05
N ASP A 41 30.89 -11.54 -25.73
CA ASP A 41 30.33 -12.69 -25.02
C ASP A 41 28.82 -12.58 -24.75
N ALA A 42 28.17 -11.49 -25.16
CA ALA A 42 26.75 -11.29 -24.86
C ALA A 42 25.83 -12.34 -25.47
N THR A 43 26.25 -12.99 -26.56
CA THR A 43 25.43 -14.04 -27.18
C THR A 43 25.83 -15.44 -26.74
N THR A 44 26.95 -15.60 -26.04
CA THR A 44 27.59 -16.91 -25.77
C THR A 44 27.72 -17.22 -24.27
N SER A 45 27.69 -16.20 -23.40
CA SER A 45 27.80 -16.35 -21.96
C SER A 45 26.48 -16.04 -21.25
N ASP A 46 26.23 -16.75 -20.16
CA ASP A 46 25.13 -16.45 -19.25
C ASP A 46 25.42 -15.22 -18.39
N GLU A 47 26.69 -15.02 -18.02
CA GLU A 47 27.17 -13.85 -17.29
C GLU A 47 28.04 -12.98 -18.21
N LEU A 48 27.68 -11.71 -18.36
CA LEU A 48 28.47 -10.77 -19.13
C LEU A 48 29.77 -10.46 -18.38
N ALA A 49 30.91 -10.78 -18.99
CA ALA A 49 32.20 -10.36 -18.50
C ALA A 49 32.30 -8.82 -18.51
N PRO A 50 32.99 -8.20 -17.54
CA PRO A 50 33.34 -6.80 -17.61
C PRO A 50 34.07 -6.50 -18.93
N LEU A 51 33.74 -5.37 -19.56
CA LEU A 51 34.49 -4.91 -20.73
C LEU A 51 35.95 -4.69 -20.33
N SER A 52 36.85 -5.12 -21.20
CA SER A 52 38.28 -4.94 -21.02
C SER A 52 38.80 -3.78 -21.89
N ILE A 53 39.96 -3.21 -21.54
CA ILE A 53 40.52 -2.05 -22.25
C ILE A 53 40.93 -2.37 -23.70
N GLU A 54 41.16 -3.66 -24.00
CA GLU A 54 41.58 -4.15 -25.30
C GLU A 54 40.58 -3.75 -26.39
N ALA A 55 39.28 -3.95 -26.14
CA ALA A 55 38.22 -3.58 -27.09
C ALA A 55 38.22 -2.08 -27.43
N CYS A 56 38.51 -1.22 -26.45
CA CYS A 56 38.61 0.22 -26.70
C CYS A 56 39.90 0.54 -27.46
N SER A 57 41.01 -0.12 -27.12
CA SER A 57 42.34 0.17 -27.63
C SER A 57 42.48 -0.08 -29.14
N GLU A 58 41.69 -0.98 -29.72
CA GLU A 58 41.69 -1.24 -31.18
C GLU A 58 41.50 0.04 -32.01
N CYS A 59 40.60 0.93 -31.56
CA CYS A 59 40.36 2.23 -32.19
C CYS A 59 41.06 3.38 -31.44
N HIS A 60 40.98 3.38 -30.11
CA HIS A 60 41.43 4.50 -29.29
C HIS A 60 42.95 4.67 -29.20
N ALA A 61 43.75 3.63 -29.51
CA ALA A 61 45.20 3.78 -29.56
C ALA A 61 45.66 4.87 -30.55
N LYS A 62 44.91 5.06 -31.65
CA LYS A 62 45.17 6.14 -32.62
C LYS A 62 44.33 7.39 -32.34
N LEU A 63 43.05 7.23 -32.01
CA LEU A 63 42.12 8.36 -31.83
C LEU A 63 42.47 9.22 -30.60
N ASP A 64 43.10 8.63 -29.59
CA ASP A 64 43.45 9.32 -28.35
C ASP A 64 44.93 9.70 -28.26
N ALA A 65 45.72 9.48 -29.33
CA ALA A 65 47.17 9.67 -29.31
C ALA A 65 47.58 11.09 -28.89
N GLU A 66 46.86 12.10 -29.39
CA GLU A 66 47.10 13.53 -29.12
C GLU A 66 46.29 14.06 -27.93
N LYS A 67 45.42 13.25 -27.33
CA LYS A 67 44.59 13.70 -26.19
C LYS A 67 45.40 13.67 -24.88
N PRO A 68 45.12 14.57 -23.92
CA PRO A 68 45.65 14.46 -22.56
C PRO A 68 45.29 13.11 -21.94
N GLU A 69 46.17 12.53 -21.12
CA GLU A 69 46.00 11.20 -20.53
C GLU A 69 44.64 11.02 -19.81
N ALA A 70 44.18 12.07 -19.11
CA ALA A 70 42.90 12.08 -18.42
C ALA A 70 41.68 11.93 -19.34
N GLU A 71 41.80 12.27 -20.63
CA GLU A 71 40.71 12.27 -21.62
C GLU A 71 40.74 11.05 -22.55
N ARG A 72 41.72 10.15 -22.39
CA ARG A 72 41.85 8.93 -23.19
C ARG A 72 40.90 7.86 -22.67
N ALA A 73 40.44 6.94 -23.53
CA ALA A 73 39.60 5.81 -23.12
C ALA A 73 40.24 4.96 -22.01
N ALA A 74 41.58 4.88 -21.97
CA ALA A 74 42.32 4.21 -20.89
C ALA A 74 42.05 4.79 -19.49
N SER A 75 41.69 6.07 -19.38
CA SER A 75 41.36 6.69 -18.08
C SER A 75 40.07 6.11 -17.47
N LEU A 76 39.21 5.47 -18.27
CA LEU A 76 38.00 4.79 -17.82
C LEU A 76 38.26 3.46 -17.11
N PHE A 77 39.51 3.00 -17.07
CA PHE A 77 39.88 1.71 -16.50
C PHE A 77 40.84 1.87 -15.32
N ASP A 78 40.79 0.94 -14.38
CA ASP A 78 41.75 0.76 -13.30
C ASP A 78 42.17 -0.71 -13.16
N ALA A 79 42.90 -1.05 -12.09
CA ALA A 79 43.37 -2.41 -11.85
C ALA A 79 42.24 -3.44 -11.65
N ALA A 80 41.02 -2.99 -11.32
CA ALA A 80 39.83 -3.82 -11.16
C ALA A 80 38.96 -3.88 -12.43
N GLY A 81 39.32 -3.13 -13.48
CA GLY A 81 38.60 -3.10 -14.77
C GLY A 81 37.95 -1.76 -15.06
N PHE A 82 36.82 -1.78 -15.77
CA PHE A 82 36.07 -0.56 -16.09
C PHE A 82 35.59 0.14 -14.80
N ARG A 83 35.95 1.41 -14.62
CA ARG A 83 35.72 2.18 -13.38
C ARG A 83 34.25 2.43 -13.06
N ALA A 84 33.37 2.37 -14.07
CA ALA A 84 31.95 2.58 -13.81
C ALA A 84 31.36 1.37 -13.08
N ALA A 85 30.59 1.64 -12.02
CA ALA A 85 29.79 0.61 -11.39
C ALA A 85 28.84 -0.02 -12.43
N HIS A 86 28.69 -1.35 -12.40
CA HIS A 86 27.70 -2.07 -13.20
C HIS A 86 26.30 -1.53 -12.88
N ALA A 87 25.80 -0.59 -13.69
CA ALA A 87 24.53 0.08 -13.44
C ALA A 87 23.32 -0.88 -13.49
N SER A 88 23.48 -2.04 -14.13
CA SER A 88 22.40 -2.95 -14.50
C SER A 88 22.60 -4.41 -14.06
N ARG A 89 23.54 -4.70 -13.14
CA ARG A 89 23.68 -6.07 -12.62
C ARG A 89 22.44 -6.42 -11.80
N GLN A 90 21.72 -7.46 -12.24
CA GLN A 90 20.66 -8.06 -11.43
C GLN A 90 21.24 -8.52 -10.09
N LYS A 91 20.44 -8.45 -9.02
CA LYS A 91 20.90 -8.91 -7.69
C LYS A 91 21.37 -10.35 -7.79
N ASP A 92 22.38 -10.74 -7.01
CA ASP A 92 22.95 -12.11 -6.99
C ASP A 92 21.91 -13.22 -6.73
N GLU A 93 20.71 -12.85 -6.30
CA GLU A 93 19.57 -13.73 -6.10
C GLU A 93 18.84 -14.12 -7.39
N VAL A 94 19.12 -13.47 -8.53
CA VAL A 94 18.44 -13.70 -9.81
C VAL A 94 19.41 -14.32 -10.81
N ARG A 95 19.09 -15.51 -11.31
CA ARG A 95 19.75 -16.14 -12.47
C ARG A 95 19.12 -15.61 -13.75
N PHE A 96 19.95 -15.10 -14.63
CA PHE A 96 19.54 -14.67 -15.96
C PHE A 96 20.53 -15.20 -17.00
N PRO A 97 20.22 -16.30 -17.70
CA PRO A 97 21.09 -16.82 -18.74
C PRO A 97 21.02 -15.93 -19.99
N HIS A 98 21.93 -14.97 -20.12
CA HIS A 98 21.89 -13.96 -21.18
C HIS A 98 21.97 -14.61 -22.58
N ALA A 99 22.87 -15.57 -22.79
CA ALA A 99 23.01 -16.31 -24.05
C ALA A 99 21.67 -16.95 -24.52
N HIS A 100 20.89 -17.51 -23.60
CA HIS A 100 19.58 -18.08 -23.92
C HIS A 100 18.63 -17.02 -24.52
N HIS A 101 18.59 -15.84 -23.91
CA HIS A 101 17.70 -14.75 -24.34
C HIS A 101 18.20 -14.09 -25.62
N ALA A 102 19.50 -13.83 -25.72
CA ALA A 102 20.12 -13.22 -26.90
C ALA A 102 19.97 -14.07 -28.17
N SER A 103 19.80 -15.39 -28.02
CA SER A 103 19.52 -16.29 -29.17
C SER A 103 18.12 -16.14 -29.76
N LYS A 104 17.19 -15.48 -29.06
CA LYS A 104 15.76 -15.40 -29.41
C LYS A 104 15.23 -13.98 -29.56
N TYR A 105 15.79 -13.02 -28.84
CA TYR A 105 15.29 -11.65 -28.75
C TYR A 105 16.36 -10.63 -29.11
N THR A 106 15.94 -9.46 -29.57
CA THR A 106 16.87 -8.37 -29.89
C THR A 106 17.29 -7.61 -28.64
N CYS A 107 18.50 -7.01 -28.67
CA CYS A 107 19.04 -6.24 -27.55
C CYS A 107 18.08 -5.11 -27.11
N ALA A 108 17.41 -4.46 -28.07
CA ALA A 108 16.55 -3.31 -27.82
C ALA A 108 15.23 -3.65 -27.12
N GLU A 109 14.77 -4.90 -27.20
CA GLU A 109 13.57 -5.36 -26.48
C GLU A 109 13.78 -5.37 -24.96
N CYS A 110 14.98 -5.71 -24.52
CA CYS A 110 15.36 -5.73 -23.10
C CYS A 110 16.06 -4.44 -22.66
N HIS A 111 16.84 -3.82 -23.54
CA HIS A 111 17.61 -2.61 -23.25
C HIS A 111 17.17 -1.43 -24.14
N PRO A 112 15.95 -0.92 -23.95
CA PRO A 112 15.42 0.17 -24.76
C PRO A 112 16.25 1.45 -24.57
N GLY A 113 16.50 2.15 -25.67
CA GLY A 113 17.16 3.46 -25.66
C GLY A 113 18.69 3.43 -25.53
N LEU A 114 19.33 2.26 -25.40
CA LEU A 114 20.79 2.16 -25.31
C LEU A 114 21.50 2.83 -26.49
N THR A 115 21.03 2.59 -27.71
CA THR A 115 21.65 3.14 -28.93
C THR A 115 21.77 4.67 -28.95
N SER A 116 20.90 5.38 -28.21
CA SER A 116 20.89 6.85 -28.11
C SER A 116 21.27 7.37 -26.73
N ASN A 117 21.68 6.49 -25.81
CA ASN A 117 21.96 6.83 -24.44
C ASN A 117 23.39 7.35 -24.24
N THR A 118 23.53 8.44 -23.47
CA THR A 118 24.81 9.05 -23.15
C THR A 118 25.44 8.49 -21.87
N ASP A 119 24.62 7.97 -20.96
CA ASP A 119 25.06 7.36 -19.70
C ASP A 119 24.04 6.30 -19.25
N VAL A 120 24.47 5.05 -19.11
CA VAL A 120 23.58 3.93 -18.78
C VAL A 120 22.93 4.07 -17.42
N ARG A 121 23.49 4.91 -16.53
CA ARG A 121 22.91 5.22 -15.20
C ARG A 121 21.62 6.05 -15.30
N ASP A 122 21.36 6.65 -16.45
CA ASP A 122 20.12 7.38 -16.72
C ASP A 122 18.98 6.45 -17.16
N LEU A 123 19.27 5.18 -17.45
CA LEU A 123 18.28 4.18 -17.82
C LEU A 123 17.74 3.48 -16.56
N ALA A 124 16.42 3.30 -16.51
CA ALA A 124 15.80 2.55 -15.43
C ALA A 124 16.23 1.07 -15.50
N PRO A 125 16.56 0.43 -14.35
CA PRO A 125 16.82 -1.00 -14.32
C PRO A 125 15.54 -1.77 -14.68
N MET A 126 15.71 -2.93 -15.30
CA MET A 126 14.59 -3.79 -15.68
C MET A 126 13.82 -4.28 -14.43
N PRO A 127 12.53 -3.93 -14.28
CA PRO A 127 11.73 -4.41 -13.16
C PRO A 127 11.34 -5.88 -13.37
N MET A 128 11.14 -6.63 -12.28
CA MET A 128 10.68 -8.02 -12.30
C MET A 128 9.43 -8.21 -13.17
N GLN A 129 8.50 -7.24 -13.14
CA GLN A 129 7.26 -7.28 -13.92
C GLN A 129 7.53 -7.38 -15.42
N GLN A 130 8.56 -6.71 -15.94
CA GLN A 130 8.90 -6.78 -17.37
C GLN A 130 9.34 -8.20 -17.78
N CYS A 131 10.08 -8.91 -16.92
CA CYS A 131 10.41 -10.31 -17.14
C CYS A 131 9.16 -11.19 -17.13
N MET A 132 8.31 -11.01 -16.12
CA MET A 132 7.10 -11.81 -15.90
C MET A 132 6.10 -11.63 -17.06
N ASP A 133 5.91 -10.40 -17.53
CA ASP A 133 5.01 -10.08 -18.65
C ASP A 133 5.51 -10.70 -19.95
N CYS A 134 6.82 -10.65 -20.20
CA CYS A 134 7.44 -11.30 -21.36
C CYS A 134 7.27 -12.81 -21.28
N HIS A 135 7.65 -13.43 -20.16
CA HIS A 135 7.50 -14.87 -19.97
C HIS A 135 6.03 -15.33 -20.09
N ALA A 136 5.07 -14.55 -19.58
CA ALA A 136 3.65 -14.86 -19.73
C ALA A 136 3.21 -14.86 -21.19
N ARG A 137 3.65 -13.87 -21.98
CA ARG A 137 3.37 -13.78 -23.42
C ARG A 137 4.00 -14.94 -24.20
N GLU A 138 5.23 -15.29 -23.85
CA GLU A 138 6.02 -16.35 -24.48
C GLU A 138 5.70 -17.75 -23.93
N LYS A 139 4.77 -17.84 -22.96
CA LYS A 139 4.40 -19.07 -22.24
C LYS A 139 5.60 -19.76 -21.59
N ALA A 140 6.59 -18.98 -21.18
CA ALA A 140 7.73 -19.44 -20.40
C ALA A 140 7.36 -19.55 -18.90
N PRO A 141 8.09 -20.35 -18.10
CA PRO A 141 7.82 -20.48 -16.68
C PRO A 141 7.96 -19.14 -15.92
N ASN A 142 7.00 -18.87 -15.04
CA ASN A 142 6.94 -17.68 -14.18
C ASN A 142 6.94 -18.03 -12.68
N ALA A 143 7.31 -19.25 -12.33
CA ALA A 143 7.50 -19.61 -10.94
C ALA A 143 8.72 -18.86 -10.37
N CYS A 144 8.67 -18.45 -9.11
CA CYS A 144 9.75 -17.68 -8.46
C CYS A 144 11.12 -18.35 -8.63
N ALA A 145 11.18 -19.67 -8.41
CA ALA A 145 12.38 -20.49 -8.53
C ALA A 145 12.93 -20.62 -9.96
N THR A 146 12.20 -20.15 -10.97
CA THR A 146 12.71 -20.08 -12.37
C THR A 146 13.86 -19.07 -12.44
N CYS A 147 13.73 -17.95 -11.74
CA CYS A 147 14.69 -16.86 -11.76
C CYS A 147 15.47 -16.78 -10.44
N HIS A 148 14.79 -17.01 -9.32
CA HIS A 148 15.39 -16.86 -8.00
C HIS A 148 16.14 -18.12 -7.54
N VAL A 149 17.31 -17.92 -6.96
CA VAL A 149 18.19 -19.03 -6.52
C VAL A 149 17.83 -19.60 -5.16
N ARG A 150 17.20 -18.79 -4.29
CA ARG A 150 16.77 -19.11 -2.93
C ARG A 150 15.31 -18.76 -2.68
N ILE A 151 14.74 -17.76 -3.38
CA ILE A 151 13.34 -17.36 -3.19
C ILE A 151 12.41 -18.30 -3.96
N ASP A 152 11.66 -19.11 -3.23
CA ASP A 152 10.59 -19.95 -3.75
C ASP A 152 9.31 -19.80 -2.91
N GLU A 153 8.29 -20.62 -3.19
CA GLU A 153 7.01 -20.65 -2.47
C GLU A 153 7.14 -20.98 -0.97
N ARG A 154 8.27 -21.55 -0.55
CA ARG A 154 8.56 -21.95 0.84
C ARG A 154 9.46 -20.94 1.56
N TRP A 155 10.04 -19.99 0.84
CA TRP A 155 10.95 -19.01 1.40
C TRP A 155 10.20 -17.99 2.26
N ALA A 156 10.54 -17.94 3.54
CA ALA A 156 10.00 -16.96 4.48
C ALA A 156 10.98 -15.76 4.60
N PRO A 157 10.53 -14.53 4.31
CA PRO A 157 11.39 -13.36 4.49
C PRO A 157 11.75 -13.12 5.96
N PRO A 158 12.82 -12.35 6.26
CA PRO A 158 13.25 -12.08 7.64
C PRO A 158 12.16 -11.49 8.56
N ASN A 159 11.14 -10.84 7.98
CA ASN A 159 10.00 -10.31 8.72
C ASN A 159 9.02 -11.40 9.21
N HIS A 160 9.12 -12.65 8.72
CA HIS A 160 8.34 -13.82 9.19
C HIS A 160 8.91 -14.44 10.47
N ALA A 161 9.69 -13.68 11.25
CA ALA A 161 10.24 -14.12 12.52
C ALA A 161 9.13 -14.45 13.55
N HIS A 162 9.52 -15.03 14.67
CA HIS A 162 8.61 -15.58 15.69
C HIS A 162 7.48 -14.63 16.15
N ALA A 163 7.74 -13.32 16.19
CA ALA A 163 6.77 -12.30 16.61
C ALA A 163 5.95 -11.68 15.45
N TRP A 164 5.91 -12.31 14.26
CA TRP A 164 5.16 -11.83 13.09
C TRP A 164 3.70 -11.47 13.42
N LYS A 165 2.99 -12.33 14.15
CA LYS A 165 1.58 -12.10 14.54
C LYS A 165 1.38 -10.80 15.33
N GLU A 166 2.39 -10.35 16.07
CA GLU A 166 2.32 -9.14 16.90
C GLU A 166 2.64 -7.86 16.12
N HIS A 167 3.50 -7.94 15.11
CA HIS A 167 4.09 -6.76 14.47
C HIS A 167 3.67 -6.54 13.02
N HIS A 168 3.18 -7.57 12.33
CA HIS A 168 2.85 -7.46 10.90
C HIS A 168 1.82 -6.37 10.60
N GLY A 169 0.84 -6.17 11.50
CA GLY A 169 -0.15 -5.12 11.32
C GLY A 169 0.45 -3.71 11.29
N LEU A 170 1.51 -3.44 12.05
CA LEU A 170 2.23 -2.15 12.00
C LEU A 170 2.97 -1.98 10.68
N VAL A 171 3.57 -3.06 10.18
CA VAL A 171 4.29 -3.07 8.90
C VAL A 171 3.32 -2.89 7.73
N ALA A 172 2.21 -3.62 7.71
CA ALA A 172 1.17 -3.53 6.69
C ALA A 172 0.54 -2.13 6.62
N ARG A 173 0.38 -1.46 7.77
CA ARG A 173 -0.18 -0.09 7.83
C ARG A 173 0.86 1.01 7.65
N SER A 174 2.15 0.70 7.56
CA SER A 174 3.21 1.70 7.54
C SER A 174 3.25 2.56 6.27
N ALA A 175 2.48 2.19 5.22
CA ALA A 175 2.38 2.88 3.92
C ALA A 175 3.73 3.24 3.27
N CYS A 176 4.82 2.64 3.73
CA CYS A 176 6.13 2.81 3.14
C CYS A 176 6.26 1.79 2.01
N GLU A 177 6.54 2.29 0.81
CA GLU A 177 6.78 1.49 -0.41
C GLU A 177 7.86 0.40 -0.20
N ARG A 178 8.77 0.60 0.76
CA ARG A 178 9.79 -0.40 1.12
C ARG A 178 9.26 -1.58 1.94
N THR A 179 8.09 -1.48 2.57
CA THR A 179 7.61 -2.47 3.55
C THR A 179 6.14 -2.88 3.43
N ALA A 180 5.21 -2.00 3.06
CA ALA A 180 3.77 -2.31 3.05
C ALA A 180 3.33 -3.04 1.77
N ASP A 181 3.85 -2.63 0.60
CA ASP A 181 3.32 -3.09 -0.70
C ASP A 181 3.98 -4.37 -1.24
N ARG A 182 4.88 -4.97 -0.46
CA ARG A 182 5.66 -6.13 -0.91
C ARG A 182 5.07 -7.46 -0.47
N CYS A 183 4.08 -7.46 0.41
CA CYS A 183 3.40 -8.69 0.85
C CYS A 183 2.63 -9.33 -0.32
N SER A 184 2.01 -8.52 -1.16
CA SER A 184 1.22 -8.96 -2.34
C SER A 184 2.06 -9.61 -3.43
N ILE A 185 3.39 -9.47 -3.38
CA ILE A 185 4.31 -10.18 -4.28
C ILE A 185 4.22 -11.70 -4.05
N CYS A 186 4.01 -12.12 -2.79
CA CYS A 186 3.98 -13.53 -2.41
C CYS A 186 2.59 -13.98 -1.91
N HIS A 187 1.78 -13.08 -1.38
CA HIS A 187 0.50 -13.39 -0.76
C HIS A 187 -0.66 -12.81 -1.54
N THR A 188 -1.79 -13.53 -1.51
CA THR A 188 -3.05 -13.05 -2.07
C THR A 188 -3.89 -12.41 -0.97
N GLU A 189 -4.90 -11.64 -1.36
CA GLU A 189 -5.86 -11.06 -0.40
C GLU A 189 -6.52 -12.14 0.48
N SER A 190 -6.81 -13.31 -0.09
CA SER A 190 -7.38 -14.43 0.66
C SER A 190 -6.45 -14.95 1.75
N SER A 191 -5.13 -14.86 1.57
CA SER A 191 -4.13 -15.23 2.58
C SER A 191 -4.23 -14.35 3.83
N CYS A 192 -4.48 -13.05 3.64
CA CYS A 192 -4.71 -12.12 4.75
C CYS A 192 -6.05 -12.43 5.43
N LEU A 193 -7.10 -12.61 4.63
CA LEU A 193 -8.47 -12.83 5.12
C LEU A 193 -8.62 -14.15 5.87
N ALA A 194 -7.88 -15.21 5.52
CA ALA A 194 -7.98 -16.51 6.20
C ALA A 194 -7.73 -16.38 7.71
N CYS A 195 -6.71 -15.61 8.10
CA CYS A 195 -6.42 -15.34 9.51
C CYS A 195 -7.30 -14.21 10.07
N HIS A 196 -7.43 -13.09 9.35
CA HIS A 196 -8.15 -11.92 9.85
C HIS A 196 -9.67 -12.11 9.99
N LYS A 197 -10.27 -13.11 9.34
CA LYS A 197 -11.67 -13.48 9.55
C LYS A 197 -11.90 -14.30 10.83
N GLU A 198 -10.90 -15.03 11.28
CA GLU A 198 -11.00 -15.92 12.45
C GLU A 198 -10.44 -15.25 13.72
N GLU A 199 -9.38 -14.47 13.57
CA GLU A 199 -8.68 -13.82 14.68
C GLU A 199 -9.28 -12.46 15.00
N ALA A 200 -9.90 -12.36 16.17
CA ALA A 200 -10.42 -11.08 16.65
C ALA A 200 -9.27 -10.08 16.90
N PRO A 201 -9.48 -8.77 16.62
CA PRO A 201 -8.48 -7.76 16.92
C PRO A 201 -8.06 -7.81 18.40
N LYS A 202 -6.79 -7.51 18.71
CA LYS A 202 -6.27 -7.52 20.10
C LYS A 202 -7.10 -6.65 21.07
N GLY A 203 -7.73 -5.58 20.57
CA GLY A 203 -8.61 -4.71 21.33
C GLY A 203 -10.03 -5.27 21.59
N HIS A 204 -10.39 -6.39 20.95
CA HIS A 204 -11.73 -6.98 20.96
C HIS A 204 -11.99 -7.79 22.24
N THR A 205 -11.97 -7.08 23.37
CA THR A 205 -12.19 -7.64 24.71
C THR A 205 -13.64 -7.47 25.16
N LEU A 206 -14.04 -8.19 26.22
CA LEU A 206 -15.33 -7.94 26.89
C LEU A 206 -15.46 -6.49 27.38
N ALA A 207 -14.35 -5.87 27.79
CA ALA A 207 -14.33 -4.47 28.19
C ALA A 207 -14.61 -3.53 27.00
N PHE A 208 -14.00 -3.81 25.84
CA PHE A 208 -14.28 -3.09 24.60
C PHE A 208 -15.75 -3.21 24.20
N ARG A 209 -16.27 -4.45 24.15
CA ARG A 209 -17.68 -4.71 23.84
C ARG A 209 -18.61 -4.00 24.83
N ALA A 210 -18.25 -3.90 26.10
CA ALA A 210 -19.12 -3.28 27.09
C ALA A 210 -19.08 -1.74 27.12
N ARG A 211 -17.95 -1.11 26.73
CA ARG A 211 -17.71 0.31 27.04
C ARG A 211 -17.09 1.15 25.92
N ALA A 212 -16.46 0.55 24.91
CA ALA A 212 -15.66 1.29 23.93
C ALA A 212 -16.08 1.08 22.46
N HIS A 213 -16.80 0.00 22.15
CA HIS A 213 -17.17 -0.30 20.75
C HIS A 213 -18.04 0.80 20.11
N GLY A 214 -18.95 1.43 20.87
CA GLY A 214 -19.79 2.52 20.34
C GLY A 214 -18.98 3.76 19.97
N MET A 215 -17.96 4.11 20.77
CA MET A 215 -17.06 5.23 20.46
C MET A 215 -16.22 4.93 19.22
N LEU A 216 -15.60 3.75 19.14
CA LEU A 216 -14.78 3.39 17.98
C LEU A 216 -15.62 3.21 16.70
N ALA A 217 -16.81 2.61 16.79
CA ALA A 217 -17.74 2.51 15.66
C ALA A 217 -18.26 3.88 15.18
N SER A 218 -18.34 4.88 16.07
CA SER A 218 -18.68 6.26 15.68
C SER A 218 -17.56 6.97 14.92
N LEU A 219 -16.30 6.54 15.10
CA LEU A 219 -15.14 7.11 14.43
C LEU A 219 -14.83 6.40 13.11
N ASP A 220 -14.92 5.07 13.08
CA ASP A 220 -14.56 4.25 11.92
C ASP A 220 -15.34 2.93 11.95
N ARG A 221 -16.56 2.95 11.42
CA ARG A 221 -17.40 1.75 11.30
C ARG A 221 -16.92 0.82 10.18
N GLU A 222 -16.30 1.37 9.14
CA GLU A 222 -15.84 0.58 7.98
C GLU A 222 -14.77 -0.43 8.39
N SER A 223 -13.91 -0.08 9.36
CA SER A 223 -12.97 -1.03 9.96
C SER A 223 -13.64 -2.28 10.56
N CYS A 224 -14.89 -2.15 11.02
CA CYS A 224 -15.66 -3.25 11.60
C CYS A 224 -16.31 -4.11 10.51
N ALA A 225 -16.65 -3.51 9.36
CA ALA A 225 -17.28 -4.18 8.23
C ALA A 225 -16.36 -5.23 7.56
N ALA A 226 -15.06 -5.16 7.84
CA ALA A 226 -14.09 -6.18 7.44
C ALA A 226 -14.41 -7.58 7.99
N CYS A 227 -15.06 -7.66 9.16
CA CYS A 227 -15.41 -8.93 9.82
C CYS A 227 -16.90 -9.05 10.14
N HIS A 228 -17.62 -7.93 10.31
CA HIS A 228 -19.01 -7.91 10.73
C HIS A 228 -19.94 -7.44 9.62
N GLU A 229 -20.97 -8.23 9.33
CA GLU A 229 -22.07 -7.79 8.47
C GLU A 229 -22.89 -6.69 9.16
N PRO A 230 -23.41 -5.69 8.40
CA PRO A 230 -24.24 -4.63 8.96
C PRO A 230 -25.43 -5.13 9.80
N ALA A 231 -26.05 -6.24 9.39
CA ALA A 231 -27.17 -6.87 10.10
C ALA A 231 -26.80 -7.36 11.52
N SER A 232 -25.52 -7.65 11.78
CA SER A 232 -25.06 -8.05 13.12
C SER A 232 -25.16 -6.89 14.12
N CYS A 233 -24.91 -5.65 13.68
CA CYS A 233 -25.07 -4.46 14.49
C CYS A 233 -26.54 -4.27 14.87
N ASP A 234 -27.44 -4.34 13.88
CA ASP A 234 -28.87 -4.10 14.07
C ASP A 234 -29.48 -5.11 15.05
N ARG A 235 -29.14 -6.39 14.90
CA ARG A 235 -29.62 -7.45 15.80
C ARG A 235 -29.19 -7.20 17.24
N CYS A 236 -27.90 -6.96 17.46
CA CYS A 236 -27.39 -6.74 18.82
C CYS A 236 -27.96 -5.46 19.46
N HIS A 237 -28.11 -4.38 18.70
CA HIS A 237 -28.67 -3.13 19.21
C HIS A 237 -30.19 -3.14 19.39
N ARG A 238 -30.90 -4.06 18.72
CA ARG A 238 -32.34 -4.31 18.98
C ARG A 238 -32.57 -5.20 20.19
N GLU A 239 -31.72 -6.20 20.40
CA GLU A 239 -31.93 -7.22 21.44
C GLU A 239 -31.26 -6.86 22.77
N VAL A 240 -30.19 -6.05 22.75
CA VAL A 240 -29.39 -5.72 23.93
C VAL A 240 -29.49 -4.23 24.25
N LEU A 241 -30.12 -3.93 25.39
CA LEU A 241 -30.19 -2.57 25.93
C LEU A 241 -28.77 -2.04 26.25
N PRO A 242 -28.46 -0.79 25.87
CA PRO A 242 -27.21 -0.14 26.27
C PRO A 242 -27.06 -0.09 27.80
N LYS A 243 -25.87 -0.40 28.33
CA LYS A 243 -25.62 -0.42 29.79
C LYS A 243 -25.77 0.94 30.48
N ASN A 244 -25.66 2.03 29.71
CA ASN A 244 -25.84 3.41 30.14
C ASN A 244 -27.32 3.86 30.11
N HIS A 245 -28.25 2.98 29.71
CA HIS A 245 -29.69 3.21 29.77
C HIS A 245 -30.18 3.24 31.23
N THR A 246 -30.04 4.41 31.87
CA THR A 246 -30.46 4.70 33.25
C THR A 246 -31.61 5.72 33.25
N ALA A 247 -32.23 6.02 34.40
CA ALA A 247 -33.29 7.03 34.48
C ALA A 247 -32.85 8.43 33.96
N SER A 248 -31.55 8.73 33.97
CA SER A 248 -30.97 9.98 33.46
C SER A 248 -30.56 9.93 31.97
N PHE A 249 -30.84 8.82 31.27
CA PHE A 249 -30.48 8.57 29.88
C PHE A 249 -31.08 9.58 28.89
N THR A 250 -32.16 10.26 29.28
CA THR A 250 -32.83 11.31 28.50
C THR A 250 -32.29 12.72 28.74
N SER A 251 -31.39 12.89 29.73
CA SER A 251 -30.83 14.21 30.05
C SER A 251 -30.01 14.78 28.89
N SER A 252 -30.02 16.10 28.72
CA SER A 252 -29.24 16.81 27.69
C SER A 252 -27.73 16.56 27.77
N PHE A 253 -27.24 15.99 28.89
CA PHE A 253 -25.85 15.63 29.14
C PHE A 253 -25.52 14.15 28.85
N ALA A 254 -26.53 13.27 28.74
CA ALA A 254 -26.36 11.83 28.50
C ALA A 254 -26.75 11.45 27.06
N GLY A 255 -26.15 12.15 26.09
CA GLY A 255 -26.51 12.09 24.67
C GLY A 255 -26.17 10.79 23.93
N HIS A 256 -26.65 9.63 24.38
CA HIS A 256 -26.45 8.37 23.67
C HIS A 256 -27.02 8.40 22.24
N CYS A 257 -28.19 9.03 22.06
CA CYS A 257 -28.86 9.20 20.76
C CYS A 257 -28.11 10.11 19.77
N ILE A 258 -27.28 11.03 20.25
CA ILE A 258 -26.51 11.95 19.38
C ILE A 258 -25.10 11.43 19.06
N THR A 259 -24.65 10.36 19.72
CA THR A 259 -23.29 9.82 19.57
C THR A 259 -23.20 8.71 18.52
N CYS A 260 -24.30 8.07 18.12
CA CYS A 260 -24.31 6.99 17.14
C CYS A 260 -25.23 7.33 15.98
N HIS A 261 -24.75 7.18 14.74
CA HIS A 261 -25.42 7.70 13.57
C HIS A 261 -25.75 6.68 12.50
N PHE A 262 -27.00 6.81 12.05
CA PHE A 262 -27.70 6.29 10.87
C PHE A 262 -28.02 4.78 10.80
N PRO A 263 -29.29 4.40 10.52
CA PRO A 263 -30.46 5.27 10.21
C PRO A 263 -31.12 5.93 11.44
N LEU A 264 -30.63 5.66 12.65
CA LEU A 264 -31.26 6.09 13.91
C LEU A 264 -31.31 7.60 14.17
N ARG A 265 -30.72 8.47 13.34
CA ARG A 265 -30.86 9.92 13.52
C ARG A 265 -32.25 10.43 13.08
N GLU A 266 -32.95 9.66 12.25
CA GLU A 266 -34.32 9.95 11.82
C GLU A 266 -35.36 9.18 12.66
N GLU A 267 -34.93 8.17 13.41
CA GLU A 267 -35.82 7.42 14.31
C GLU A 267 -35.59 7.90 15.76
N GLY A 268 -36.58 8.61 16.32
CA GLY A 268 -36.58 9.04 17.73
C GLY A 268 -36.60 7.87 18.72
N CYS A 269 -36.99 8.09 19.98
CA CYS A 269 -37.08 7.02 21.00
C CYS A 269 -37.92 5.80 20.54
N ALA A 270 -38.85 6.02 19.61
CA ALA A 270 -39.66 5.00 18.95
C ALA A 270 -38.85 3.92 18.22
N ALA A 271 -37.61 4.18 17.78
CA ALA A 271 -36.75 3.21 17.10
C ALA A 271 -36.57 1.91 17.91
N CYS A 272 -36.39 2.07 19.22
CA CYS A 272 -36.17 0.98 20.18
C CYS A 272 -37.44 0.63 20.99
N HIS A 273 -38.45 1.51 21.00
CA HIS A 273 -39.70 1.35 21.76
C HIS A 273 -40.93 1.09 20.87
N LYS A 274 -40.76 0.48 19.68
CA LYS A 274 -41.85 0.21 18.71
C LYS A 274 -43.05 -0.58 19.28
N SER A 275 -42.87 -1.28 20.40
CA SER A 275 -43.89 -2.11 21.05
C SER A 275 -43.95 -1.97 22.57
N THR A 276 -43.23 -0.99 23.16
CA THR A 276 -43.30 -0.74 24.60
C THR A 276 -44.34 0.35 24.85
N PRO A 277 -45.44 0.10 25.59
CA PRO A 277 -46.31 1.17 26.05
C PRO A 277 -45.45 2.12 26.88
N GLY A 278 -45.27 3.36 26.44
CA GLY A 278 -44.62 4.38 27.24
C GLY A 278 -45.21 4.37 28.64
N HIS A 279 -44.38 4.49 29.68
CA HIS A 279 -44.81 4.36 31.07
C HIS A 279 -45.91 5.39 31.38
N ARG A 280 -47.17 4.96 31.27
CA ARG A 280 -48.42 5.76 31.22
C ARG A 280 -48.64 6.47 29.89
N ALA A 281 -48.98 5.72 28.85
CA ALA A 281 -49.67 6.24 27.67
C ALA A 281 -51.10 6.69 28.07
N THR A 282 -51.19 7.86 28.71
CA THR A 282 -52.48 8.53 28.88
C THR A 282 -52.98 8.88 27.48
N PRO A 283 -54.20 8.43 27.08
CA PRO A 283 -54.78 8.81 25.81
C PRO A 283 -54.87 10.32 25.68
N LYS A 284 -54.68 10.83 24.46
CA LYS A 284 -54.85 12.26 24.20
C LYS A 284 -56.29 12.68 24.55
N PRO A 285 -56.51 13.85 25.16
CA PRO A 285 -57.85 14.34 25.44
C PRO A 285 -58.62 14.59 24.12
N ALA A 286 -59.94 14.61 24.19
CA ALA A 286 -60.81 14.67 23.00
C ALA A 286 -60.64 15.96 22.17
N ASP A 287 -60.09 17.01 22.76
CA ASP A 287 -59.83 18.32 22.16
C ASP A 287 -58.38 18.48 21.63
N HIS A 288 -57.58 17.41 21.60
CA HIS A 288 -56.23 17.48 21.06
C HIS A 288 -56.25 17.76 19.55
N THR A 289 -55.24 18.49 19.05
CA THR A 289 -55.01 18.66 17.62
C THR A 289 -53.61 18.13 17.23
N PRO A 290 -53.41 17.62 16.01
CA PRO A 290 -52.14 17.01 15.60
C PRO A 290 -50.93 17.95 15.58
N VAL A 291 -51.16 19.27 15.65
CA VAL A 291 -50.11 20.29 15.67
C VAL A 291 -49.73 20.73 17.09
N MET A 292 -50.36 20.15 18.12
CA MET A 292 -50.04 20.50 19.50
C MET A 292 -48.67 19.96 19.90
N ILE A 293 -47.85 20.82 20.51
CA ILE A 293 -46.57 20.43 21.10
C ILE A 293 -46.77 19.99 22.56
N CYS A 294 -45.85 19.18 23.08
CA CYS A 294 -45.90 18.61 24.43
C CYS A 294 -46.27 19.63 25.53
N ARG A 295 -45.76 20.85 25.45
CA ARG A 295 -45.99 21.92 26.45
C ARG A 295 -47.37 22.53 26.41
N GLN A 296 -48.10 22.42 25.31
CA GLN A 296 -49.49 22.88 25.24
C GLN A 296 -50.40 21.97 26.07
N CYS A 297 -50.07 20.68 26.22
CA CYS A 297 -50.83 19.75 27.05
C CYS A 297 -50.34 19.66 28.50
N HIS A 298 -49.01 19.72 28.73
CA HIS A 298 -48.43 19.54 30.07
C HIS A 298 -48.13 20.85 30.81
N GLY A 299 -48.21 21.99 30.12
CA GLY A 299 -47.77 23.28 30.66
C GLY A 299 -46.25 23.46 30.64
N THR A 300 -45.82 24.72 30.80
CA THR A 300 -44.41 25.12 30.70
C THR A 300 -43.60 24.78 31.95
N THR A 301 -44.25 24.61 33.10
CA THR A 301 -43.61 24.40 34.41
C THR A 301 -43.68 22.97 34.92
N ALA A 302 -44.49 22.11 34.30
CA ALA A 302 -44.55 20.71 34.68
C ALA A 302 -43.25 19.98 34.32
N ALA A 303 -42.72 19.24 35.29
CA ALA A 303 -41.61 18.32 35.06
C ALA A 303 -42.12 17.18 34.17
N LEU A 304 -41.63 17.13 32.93
CA LEU A 304 -41.88 16.01 32.05
C LEU A 304 -40.99 14.84 32.47
N PRO A 305 -41.47 13.59 32.33
CA PRO A 305 -40.66 12.40 32.62
C PRO A 305 -39.50 12.19 31.61
N HIS A 306 -39.45 12.99 30.54
CA HIS A 306 -38.37 13.01 29.55
C HIS A 306 -38.11 14.44 29.06
N ALA A 307 -36.97 14.65 28.39
CA ALA A 307 -36.65 15.93 27.77
C ALA A 307 -37.65 16.27 26.65
N ASP A 308 -37.99 17.54 26.54
CA ASP A 308 -38.82 18.09 25.47
C ASP A 308 -37.92 18.53 24.32
N LYS A 309 -37.74 17.65 23.33
CA LYS A 309 -36.80 17.85 22.21
C LYS A 309 -37.50 18.13 20.88
N GLY A 310 -38.81 18.39 20.90
CA GLY A 310 -39.61 18.63 19.70
C GLY A 310 -40.04 17.36 18.95
N ASP A 311 -39.96 16.19 19.60
CA ASP A 311 -40.48 14.93 19.06
C ASP A 311 -42.02 14.99 18.92
N ASP A 312 -42.56 14.30 17.91
CA ASP A 312 -44.02 14.17 17.72
C ASP A 312 -44.63 13.37 18.88
N CYS A 313 -45.53 14.00 19.63
CA CYS A 313 -46.22 13.38 20.75
C CYS A 313 -47.06 12.16 20.33
N ASN A 314 -47.47 12.06 19.06
CA ASN A 314 -48.21 10.92 18.51
C ASN A 314 -47.39 9.63 18.49
N ALA A 315 -46.06 9.71 18.58
CA ALA A 315 -45.20 8.54 18.67
C ALA A 315 -45.34 7.79 20.01
N CYS A 316 -45.82 8.47 21.06
CA CYS A 316 -45.85 7.95 22.44
C CYS A 316 -47.24 8.00 23.08
N HIS A 317 -48.13 8.88 22.59
CA HIS A 317 -49.52 9.00 23.03
C HIS A 317 -50.45 8.56 21.90
N PRO A 318 -51.18 7.43 22.04
CA PRO A 318 -52.21 7.04 21.08
C PRO A 318 -53.36 8.05 21.06
#